data_AF-A0AAE5T0Z8-F1
#
_entry.id   AF-A0AAE5T0Z8-F1
#
_cell.length_a   1.000
_cell.length_b   1.000
_cell.length_c   1.000
_cell.angle_alpha   90.00
_cell.angle_beta   90.00
_cell.angle_gamma   90.00
#
_symmetry.space_group_name_H-M   'P 1'
#
loop_
_entity.id
_entity.type
_entity.pdbx_description
1 polymer ?
#
loop_
_entity_poly.entity_id
_entity_poly.type
_entity_poly.pdbx_seq_one_letter_code
_entity_poly.pdbx_strand_id
1 'polypeptide(L)'
;MKQSFIVLGHGLTDLYEFKTLIEYNHQRIERLVFFHTPKSQEKRSSVALIMKPTEGRYFQGIYIMLDALRYPYPESNRKYELIQSFAEPYQIEMVGVDVHAPDEYPELELYFNYLKSVLRLQHWLPPLE
;
A
#
# COMPACT_ATOMS: atom_id res chain seq x y z
N MET A 1 17.46 10.11 0.17
CA MET A 1 16.33 9.98 -0.80
C MET A 1 14.97 10.42 -0.20
N LYS A 2 14.09 11.14 -0.94
CA LYS A 2 12.70 11.46 -0.49
C LYS A 2 11.75 10.27 -0.74
N GLN A 3 11.00 9.85 0.28
CA GLN A 3 9.98 8.80 0.18
C GLN A 3 8.63 9.38 0.57
N SER A 4 7.63 9.28 -0.31
CA SER A 4 6.33 9.91 -0.07
C SER A 4 5.18 8.97 -0.42
N PHE A 5 4.23 8.91 0.51
CA PHE A 5 2.93 8.35 0.24
C PHE A 5 2.13 9.32 -0.63
N ILE A 6 1.47 8.78 -1.65
CA ILE A 6 0.61 9.49 -2.59
C ILE A 6 -0.76 8.81 -2.51
N VAL A 7 -1.74 9.50 -1.95
CA VAL A 7 -3.09 8.96 -1.77
C VAL A 7 -3.82 9.00 -3.10
N LEU A 8 -4.28 7.83 -3.55
CA LEU A 8 -5.18 7.73 -4.70
C LEU A 8 -6.63 7.98 -4.28
N GLY A 9 -7.01 7.44 -3.12
CA GLY A 9 -8.35 7.60 -2.56
C GLY A 9 -8.72 6.45 -1.63
N HIS A 10 -10.01 6.13 -1.58
CA HIS A 10 -10.61 5.16 -0.63
C HIS A 10 -11.59 4.18 -1.30
N GLY A 11 -11.91 4.39 -2.58
CA GLY A 11 -13.13 3.89 -3.23
C GLY A 11 -12.91 2.94 -4.41
N LEU A 12 -14.02 2.64 -5.10
CA LEU A 12 -14.04 1.73 -6.25
C LEU A 12 -13.43 2.37 -7.51
N THR A 13 -13.56 3.68 -7.69
CA THR A 13 -12.96 4.40 -8.83
C THR A 13 -11.44 4.35 -8.76
N ASP A 14 -10.89 4.55 -7.56
CA ASP A 14 -9.44 4.54 -7.30
C ASP A 14 -8.82 3.17 -7.59
N LEU A 15 -9.61 2.09 -7.51
CA LEU A 15 -9.17 0.74 -7.86
C LEU A 15 -8.76 0.60 -9.33
N TYR A 16 -9.42 1.31 -10.24
CA TYR A 16 -9.07 1.29 -11.66
C TYR A 16 -7.84 2.14 -11.98
N GLU A 17 -7.62 3.22 -11.23
CA GLU A 17 -6.35 3.96 -11.29
C GLU A 17 -5.20 3.09 -10.73
N PHE A 18 -5.44 2.38 -9.62
CA PHE A 18 -4.49 1.44 -9.05
C PHE A 18 -4.12 0.32 -10.05
N LYS A 19 -5.12 -0.23 -10.76
CA LYS A 19 -4.91 -1.18 -11.86
C LYS A 19 -4.04 -0.58 -12.96
N THR A 20 -4.38 0.62 -13.43
CA THR A 20 -3.63 1.33 -14.48
C THR A 20 -2.18 1.55 -14.06
N LEU A 21 -1.94 1.97 -12.81
CA LEU A 21 -0.59 2.11 -12.27
C LEU A 21 0.19 0.81 -12.31
N ILE A 22 -0.43 -0.32 -11.95
CA ILE A 22 0.18 -1.64 -12.07
C ILE A 22 0.54 -1.95 -13.52
N GLU A 23 -0.42 -1.85 -14.44
CA GLU A 23 -0.24 -2.25 -15.84
C GLU A 23 0.89 -1.47 -16.52
N TYR A 24 0.91 -0.15 -16.34
CA TYR A 24 1.87 0.73 -17.02
C TYR A 24 3.22 0.86 -16.30
N ASN A 25 3.29 0.52 -15.00
CA ASN A 25 4.52 0.70 -14.21
C ASN A 25 5.09 -0.59 -13.62
N HIS A 26 4.56 -1.78 -13.92
CA HIS A 26 4.95 -3.06 -13.33
C HIS A 26 6.46 -3.29 -13.20
N GLN A 27 7.27 -2.89 -14.19
CA GLN A 27 8.73 -3.04 -14.15
C GLN A 27 9.41 -2.26 -13.01
N ARG A 28 8.79 -1.14 -12.63
CA ARG A 28 9.24 -0.25 -11.56
C ARG A 28 8.58 -0.56 -10.22
N ILE A 29 7.54 -1.38 -10.18
CA ILE A 29 6.92 -1.77 -8.91
C ILE A 29 7.86 -2.74 -8.20
N GLU A 30 8.12 -2.46 -6.93
CA GLU A 30 8.88 -3.35 -6.05
C GLU A 30 7.96 -4.39 -5.43
N ARG A 31 6.82 -3.95 -4.86
CA ARG A 31 5.81 -4.81 -4.24
C ARG A 31 4.50 -4.09 -4.00
N LEU A 32 3.44 -4.87 -3.79
CA LEU A 32 2.21 -4.40 -3.15
C LEU A 32 2.21 -4.77 -1.67
N VAL A 33 1.74 -3.85 -0.82
CA VAL A 33 1.65 -4.05 0.62
C VAL A 33 0.22 -3.78 1.08
N PHE A 34 -0.39 -4.77 1.74
CA PHE A 34 -1.63 -4.61 2.45
C PHE A 34 -1.37 -4.21 3.90
N PHE A 35 -2.05 -3.16 4.35
CA PHE A 35 -2.02 -2.67 5.72
C PHE A 35 -3.35 -2.99 6.38
N HIS A 36 -3.35 -3.98 7.25
CA HIS A 36 -4.55 -4.51 7.88
C HIS A 36 -4.81 -3.86 9.24
N THR A 37 -6.06 -3.54 9.55
CA THR A 37 -6.43 -2.92 10.83
C THR A 37 -7.41 -3.78 11.63
N PRO A 38 -7.08 -5.05 11.95
CA PRO A 38 -8.04 -5.99 12.53
C PRO A 38 -8.55 -5.60 13.92
N LYS A 39 -7.83 -4.71 14.62
CA LYS A 39 -8.19 -4.17 15.94
C LYS A 39 -9.06 -2.89 15.87
N SER A 40 -9.22 -2.31 14.69
CA SER A 40 -10.09 -1.14 14.49
C SER A 40 -11.57 -1.53 14.54
N GLN A 41 -12.44 -0.55 14.79
CA GLN A 41 -13.88 -0.76 14.80
C GLN A 41 -14.40 -1.25 13.44
N GLU A 42 -13.92 -0.65 12.35
CA GLU A 42 -14.38 -0.90 10.99
C GLU A 42 -13.67 -2.07 10.29
N LYS A 43 -12.58 -2.60 10.87
CA LYS A 43 -11.77 -3.72 10.36
C LYS A 43 -11.52 -3.62 8.86
N ARG A 44 -10.77 -2.59 8.46
CA ARG A 44 -10.46 -2.29 7.07
C ARG A 44 -9.06 -2.75 6.69
N SER A 45 -8.75 -2.63 5.42
CA SER A 45 -7.37 -2.72 4.95
C SER A 45 -7.11 -1.66 3.89
N SER A 46 -5.95 -1.04 4.01
CA SER A 46 -5.37 -0.20 2.96
C SER A 46 -4.46 -1.05 2.08
N VAL A 47 -4.20 -0.60 0.86
CA VAL A 47 -3.21 -1.24 -0.02
C VAL A 47 -2.31 -0.18 -0.64
N ALA A 48 -1.01 -0.44 -0.66
CA ALA A 48 -0.04 0.41 -1.29
C ALA A 48 0.79 -0.32 -2.34
N LEU A 49 1.21 0.43 -3.34
CA LEU A 49 2.15 0.05 -4.38
C LEU A 49 3.45 0.80 -4.12
N ILE A 50 4.49 0.06 -3.77
CA ILE A 50 5.83 0.60 -3.51
C ILE A 50 6.60 0.58 -4.82
N MET A 51 7.00 1.76 -5.29
CA MET A 51 7.87 1.88 -6.47
C MET A 51 9.33 1.67 -6.08
N LYS A 52 10.14 1.21 -7.03
CA LYS A 52 11.60 1.36 -7.00
C LYS A 52 11.95 2.86 -6.97
N PRO A 53 13.04 3.24 -6.27
CA PRO A 53 13.61 4.58 -6.36
C PRO A 53 13.74 5.06 -7.81
N THR A 54 13.53 6.35 -8.05
CA THR A 54 13.86 6.95 -9.34
C THR A 54 15.34 6.78 -9.66
N GLU A 55 15.70 6.97 -10.92
CA GLU A 55 17.08 7.21 -11.31
C GLU A 55 17.70 8.30 -10.43
N GLY A 56 18.96 8.11 -10.03
CA GLY A 56 19.67 8.98 -9.08
C GLY A 56 19.18 8.91 -7.63
N ARG A 57 18.23 8.03 -7.29
CA ARG A 57 17.70 7.84 -5.91
C ARG A 57 17.17 9.12 -5.26
N TYR A 58 16.66 10.06 -6.05
CA TYR A 58 16.09 11.29 -5.52
C TYR A 58 14.72 11.07 -4.87
N PHE A 59 13.89 10.20 -5.44
CA PHE A 59 12.51 10.00 -5.01
C PHE A 59 12.05 8.54 -5.06
N GLN A 60 11.22 8.13 -4.11
CA GLN A 60 10.49 6.86 -4.12
C GLN A 60 9.02 7.11 -3.82
N GLY A 61 8.16 6.79 -4.81
CA GLY A 61 6.72 6.93 -4.69
C GLY A 61 6.09 5.70 -4.04
N ILE A 62 5.13 5.93 -3.14
CA ILE A 62 4.32 4.89 -2.52
C ILE A 62 2.86 5.27 -2.73
N TYR A 63 2.19 4.67 -3.71
CA TYR A 63 0.80 4.99 -4.03
C TYR A 63 -0.14 4.16 -3.17
N ILE A 64 -1.06 4.78 -2.44
CA ILE A 64 -1.89 4.10 -1.45
C ILE A 64 -3.38 4.40 -1.66
N MET A 65 -4.21 3.36 -1.53
CA MET A 65 -5.64 3.50 -1.27
C MET A 65 -5.89 3.20 0.21
N LEU A 66 -6.49 4.16 0.93
CA LEU A 66 -6.73 4.08 2.37
C LEU A 66 -8.09 3.44 2.66
N ASP A 67 -8.13 2.49 3.59
CA ASP A 67 -9.35 1.76 4.02
C ASP A 67 -10.19 1.20 2.85
N ALA A 68 -9.51 0.82 1.78
CA ALA A 68 -10.09 0.54 0.47
C ALA A 68 -10.94 -0.74 0.42
N LEU A 69 -10.67 -1.68 1.33
CA LEU A 69 -11.35 -2.97 1.40
C LEU A 69 -11.61 -3.39 2.85
N ARG A 70 -12.51 -4.36 3.03
CA ARG A 70 -12.70 -5.04 4.32
C ARG A 70 -11.47 -5.90 4.60
N TYR A 71 -11.12 -6.06 5.88
CA TYR A 71 -10.08 -6.98 6.31
C TYR A 71 -10.36 -8.39 5.75
N PRO A 72 -9.43 -8.99 4.98
CA PRO A 72 -9.71 -10.17 4.15
C PRO A 72 -9.48 -11.51 4.89
N TYR A 73 -9.43 -11.50 6.23
CA TYR A 73 -9.22 -12.70 7.03
C TYR A 73 -10.30 -12.88 8.11
N PRO A 74 -10.72 -14.13 8.38
CA PRO A 74 -10.30 -15.38 7.72
C PRO A 74 -10.93 -15.58 6.33
N GLU A 75 -11.99 -14.84 6.02
CA GLU A 75 -12.70 -14.91 4.75
C GLU A 75 -12.27 -13.78 3.82
N SER A 76 -11.83 -14.16 2.61
CA SER A 76 -11.48 -13.23 1.55
C SER A 76 -12.68 -12.37 1.12
N ASN A 77 -12.41 -11.34 0.33
CA ASN A 77 -13.44 -10.54 -0.32
C ASN A 77 -13.07 -10.19 -1.76
N ARG A 78 -14.09 -9.91 -2.56
CA ARG A 78 -13.96 -9.65 -4.01
C ARG A 78 -12.96 -8.54 -4.34
N LYS A 79 -12.86 -7.48 -3.52
CA LYS A 79 -11.87 -6.40 -3.76
C LYS A 79 -10.44 -6.89 -3.54
N TYR A 80 -10.22 -7.68 -2.49
CA TYR A 80 -8.93 -8.29 -2.20
C TYR A 80 -8.47 -9.23 -3.32
N GLU A 81 -9.35 -10.11 -3.79
CA GLU A 81 -9.09 -11.01 -4.93
C GLU A 81 -8.82 -10.24 -6.23
N LEU A 82 -9.60 -9.19 -6.48
CA LEU A 82 -9.45 -8.37 -7.67
C LEU A 82 -8.09 -7.65 -7.71
N ILE A 83 -7.65 -7.07 -6.58
CA ILE A 83 -6.32 -6.44 -6.50
C ILE A 83 -5.21 -7.47 -6.76
N GLN A 84 -5.33 -8.68 -6.20
CA GLN A 84 -4.36 -9.75 -6.44
C GLN A 84 -4.29 -10.13 -7.93
N SER A 85 -5.45 -10.24 -8.59
CA SER A 85 -5.53 -10.55 -10.02
C SER A 85 -4.88 -9.49 -10.92
N PHE A 86 -4.76 -8.24 -10.46
CA PHE A 86 -4.06 -7.19 -11.21
C PHE A 86 -2.55 -7.36 -11.16
N ALA A 87 -2.02 -7.90 -10.06
CA ALA A 87 -0.59 -8.03 -9.81
C ALA A 87 -0.03 -9.36 -10.34
N GLU A 88 -0.85 -10.41 -10.35
CA GLU A 88 -0.48 -11.78 -10.74
C GLU A 88 0.17 -11.89 -12.13
N PRO A 89 -0.34 -11.26 -13.22
CA PRO A 89 0.27 -11.36 -14.55
C PRO A 89 1.69 -10.80 -14.62
N TYR A 90 2.05 -9.91 -13.69
CA TYR A 90 3.34 -9.24 -13.63
C TYR A 90 4.27 -9.82 -12.56
N GLN A 91 3.85 -10.87 -11.85
CA GLN A 91 4.62 -11.53 -10.78
C GLN A 91 5.09 -10.55 -9.69
N ILE A 92 4.29 -9.53 -9.41
CA ILE A 92 4.59 -8.55 -8.37
C ILE A 92 4.38 -9.21 -7.00
N GLU A 93 5.38 -9.09 -6.13
CA GLU A 93 5.29 -9.59 -4.75
C GLU A 93 4.17 -8.87 -4.00
N MET A 94 3.33 -9.63 -3.32
CA MET A 94 2.25 -9.12 -2.47
C MET A 94 2.48 -9.57 -1.03
N VAL A 95 2.52 -8.61 -0.12
CA VAL A 95 2.75 -8.86 1.31
C VAL A 95 1.69 -8.15 2.15
N GLY A 96 1.51 -8.59 3.40
CA GLY A 96 0.54 -8.01 4.33
C GLY A 96 1.13 -7.83 5.72
N VAL A 97 0.69 -6.78 6.43
CA VAL A 97 1.09 -6.50 7.81
C VAL A 97 -0.06 -5.87 8.58
N ASP A 98 -0.22 -6.26 9.84
CA ASP A 98 -1.17 -5.65 10.77
C ASP A 98 -0.61 -4.33 11.30
N VAL A 99 -1.44 -3.29 11.30
CA VAL A 99 -1.09 -1.93 11.70
C VAL A 99 -2.23 -1.26 12.47
N HIS A 100 -1.92 -0.13 13.10
CA HIS A 100 -2.91 0.82 13.60
C HIS A 100 -3.73 1.42 12.46
N ALA A 101 -4.98 1.78 12.72
CA ALA A 101 -5.83 2.43 11.74
C ALA A 101 -5.48 3.91 11.53
N PRO A 102 -5.79 4.47 10.35
CA PRO A 102 -5.46 5.86 10.05
C PRO A 102 -6.12 6.87 11.01
N ASP A 103 -7.32 6.57 11.50
CA ASP A 103 -8.11 7.39 12.42
C ASP A 103 -7.58 7.39 13.86
N GLU A 104 -6.63 6.50 14.20
CA GLU A 104 -5.88 6.55 15.46
C GLU A 104 -4.85 7.68 15.49
N TYR A 105 -4.63 8.37 14.37
CA TYR A 105 -3.67 9.47 14.23
C TYR A 105 -4.40 10.79 13.93
N PRO A 106 -4.00 11.91 14.54
CA PRO A 106 -4.64 13.20 14.32
C PRO A 106 -4.37 13.77 12.92
N GLU A 107 -3.26 13.34 12.29
CA GLU A 107 -2.86 13.77 10.96
C GLU A 107 -2.37 12.58 10.13
N LEU A 108 -2.75 12.57 8.86
CA LEU A 108 -2.39 11.49 7.94
C LEU A 108 -0.87 11.42 7.71
N GLU A 109 -0.16 12.53 7.81
CA GLU A 109 1.30 12.55 7.71
C GLU A 109 1.97 11.77 8.87
N LEU A 110 1.41 11.84 10.09
CA LEU A 110 1.89 11.06 11.22
C LEU A 110 1.64 9.56 11.02
N TYR A 111 0.46 9.21 10.50
CA TYR A 111 0.16 7.83 10.09
C TYR A 111 1.16 7.32 9.04
N PHE A 112 1.48 8.13 8.02
CA PHE A 112 2.47 7.77 7.02
C PHE A 112 3.90 7.67 7.55
N ASN A 113 4.27 8.47 8.56
CA ASN A 113 5.54 8.30 9.26
C ASN A 113 5.59 6.97 10.01
N TYR A 114 4.50 6.58 10.66
CA TYR A 114 4.35 5.26 11.28
C TYR A 114 4.45 4.13 10.25
N LEU A 115 3.71 4.20 9.13
CA LEU A 115 3.79 3.18 8.07
C LEU A 115 5.21 3.06 7.50
N LYS A 116 5.91 4.17 7.26
CA LYS A 116 7.32 4.13 6.83
C LYS A 116 8.19 3.37 7.83
N SER A 117 7.97 3.56 9.13
CA SER A 117 8.69 2.82 10.18
C SER A 117 8.39 1.33 10.14
N VAL A 118 7.11 0.94 10.03
CA VAL A 118 6.70 -0.47 9.88
C VAL A 118 7.35 -1.10 8.65
N LEU A 119 7.29 -0.43 7.49
CA LEU A 119 7.88 -0.92 6.25
C LEU A 119 9.39 -1.11 6.36
N ARG A 120 10.11 -0.23 7.08
CA ARG A 120 11.55 -0.40 7.31
C ARG A 120 11.86 -1.57 8.25
N LEU A 121 11.05 -1.80 9.27
CA LEU A 121 11.18 -2.98 10.15
C LEU A 121 11.01 -4.29 9.37
N GLN A 122 10.16 -4.29 8.34
CA GLN A 122 9.97 -5.43 7.43
C GLN A 122 11.04 -5.49 6.31
N HIS A 123 12.00 -4.57 6.28
CA HIS A 123 12.95 -4.40 5.17
C HIS A 123 12.30 -4.15 3.80
N TRP A 124 11.07 -3.63 3.79
CA TRP A 124 10.31 -3.34 2.57
C TRP A 124 10.53 -1.95 2.01
N LEU A 125 11.05 -1.03 2.82
CA LEU A 125 11.62 0.24 2.38
C LEU A 125 13.11 0.28 2.74
N PRO A 126 13.94 0.96 1.94
CA PRO A 126 15.33 1.18 2.30
C PRO A 126 15.46 2.02 3.59
N PRO A 127 16.59 1.87 4.30
CA PRO A 127 16.88 2.67 5.48
C PRO A 127 16.94 4.16 5.14
N LEU A 128 16.79 5.01 6.17
CA LEU A 128 17.06 6.44 6.02
C LEU A 128 18.55 6.61 5.71
N GLU A 129 18.84 7.31 4.61
CA GLU A 129 20.18 7.83 4.29
C GLU A 129 20.42 9.13 5.05
#